data_AF-A0A2N7YDP5-F1
#
_entry.id   AF-A0A2N7YDP5-F1
#
_cell.length_a   1.000
_cell.length_b   1.000
_cell.length_c   1.000
_cell.angle_alpha   90.00
_cell.angle_beta   90.00
_cell.angle_gamma   90.00
#
_symmetry.space_group_name_H-M   'P 1'
#
loop_
_entity.id
_entity.type
_entity.pdbx_description
1 polymer ?
#
loop_
_entity_poly.entity_id
_entity_poly.type
_entity_poly.pdbx_seq_one_letter_code
_entity_poly.pdbx_strand_id
1 'polypeptide(L)'
;PEGAVRLTGPSTVTVDVTRVPTNINTLRFAVSMDDSTPGTLAGIGGLGATLGQISAPALGLTTERAAILAEIYRRGDQWKIRNVSAGWDSG
;
A
#
# COMPACT_ATOMS: atom_id res chain seq x y z
N PRO A 1 6.17 -9.64 15.49
CA PRO A 1 5.43 -8.38 15.21
C PRO A 1 5.80 -7.31 16.24
N GLU A 2 6.32 -6.17 15.78
CA GLU A 2 6.99 -5.15 16.63
C GLU A 2 6.00 -4.06 17.09
N GLY A 3 4.76 -4.15 16.60
CA GLY A 3 3.65 -3.25 16.93
C GLY A 3 3.63 -1.95 16.11
N ALA A 4 4.62 -1.71 15.26
CA ALA A 4 4.70 -0.53 14.39
C ALA A 4 3.60 -0.50 13.30
N VAL A 5 3.07 -1.65 12.91
CA VAL A 5 2.01 -1.80 11.90
C VAL A 5 0.91 -2.66 12.49
N ARG A 6 -0.33 -2.18 12.44
CA ARG A 6 -1.50 -2.86 13.02
C ARG A 6 -2.71 -2.73 12.12
N LEU A 7 -3.42 -3.83 11.89
CA LEU A 7 -4.76 -3.79 11.32
C LEU A 7 -5.73 -3.21 12.37
N THR A 8 -6.57 -2.27 11.95
CA THR A 8 -7.55 -1.59 12.81
C THR A 8 -8.97 -1.66 12.25
N GLY A 9 -9.14 -2.25 11.09
CA GLY A 9 -10.40 -2.42 10.39
C GLY A 9 -10.21 -3.32 9.16
N PRO A 10 -11.27 -3.55 8.37
CA PRO A 10 -11.23 -4.48 7.23
C PRO A 10 -10.28 -4.02 6.12
N SER A 11 -10.04 -2.71 6.00
CA SER A 11 -9.16 -2.11 5.00
C SER A 11 -8.28 -1.00 5.57
N THR A 12 -8.15 -0.92 6.90
CA THR A 12 -7.40 0.14 7.57
C THR A 12 -6.22 -0.41 8.37
N VAL A 13 -5.08 0.25 8.22
CA VAL A 13 -3.84 -0.05 8.93
C VAL A 13 -3.37 1.21 9.64
N THR A 14 -2.97 1.08 10.90
CA THR A 14 -2.25 2.11 11.64
C THR A 14 -0.75 1.82 11.56
N VAL A 15 0.02 2.85 11.19
CA VAL A 15 1.49 2.79 11.15
C VAL A 15 2.06 3.83 12.11
N ASP A 16 2.83 3.36 13.08
CA ASP A 16 3.66 4.19 13.94
C ASP A 16 5.11 4.14 13.45
N VAL A 17 5.48 5.14 12.65
CA VAL A 17 6.82 5.22 12.03
C VAL A 17 7.95 5.43 13.03
N THR A 18 7.65 5.84 14.27
CA THR A 18 8.65 6.00 15.34
C THR A 18 9.07 4.67 15.95
N ARG A 19 8.25 3.64 15.78
CA ARG A 19 8.48 2.27 16.25
C ARG A 19 9.04 1.34 15.18
N VAL A 20 9.25 1.84 13.97
CA VAL A 20 9.83 1.06 12.87
C VAL A 20 11.34 0.89 13.12
N PRO A 21 11.87 -0.35 13.15
CA PRO A 21 13.28 -0.60 13.38
C PRO A 21 14.21 0.18 12.43
N THR A 22 15.41 0.50 12.91
CA THR A 22 16.36 1.34 12.16
C THR A 22 16.87 0.67 10.88
N ASN A 23 16.81 -0.65 10.76
CA ASN A 23 17.15 -1.40 9.55
C ASN A 23 16.01 -1.47 8.52
N ILE A 24 14.81 -0.97 8.81
CA ILE A 24 13.69 -0.92 7.86
C ILE A 24 13.62 0.47 7.22
N ASN A 25 13.79 0.51 5.91
CA ASN A 25 13.83 1.75 5.14
C ASN A 25 12.52 2.07 4.41
N THR A 26 11.63 1.10 4.24
CA THR A 26 10.40 1.26 3.45
C THR A 26 9.30 0.34 3.96
N LEU A 27 8.09 0.88 4.06
CA LEU A 27 6.85 0.15 4.25
C LEU A 27 6.00 0.32 3.00
N ARG A 28 5.50 -0.78 2.43
CA ARG A 28 4.68 -0.76 1.21
C ARG A 28 3.27 -1.19 1.52
N PHE A 29 2.32 -0.50 0.88
CA PHE A 29 0.90 -0.82 0.95
C PHE A 29 0.54 -1.56 -0.32
N ALA A 30 0.46 -2.88 -0.18
CA ALA A 30 0.05 -3.77 -1.26
C ALA A 30 -1.44 -4.09 -1.16
N VAL A 31 -2.06 -4.32 -2.30
CA VAL A 31 -3.41 -4.87 -2.45
C VAL A 31 -3.33 -6.05 -3.41
N SER A 32 -4.13 -7.07 -3.19
CA SER A 32 -4.33 -8.17 -4.11
C SER A 32 -5.79 -8.59 -4.12
N MET A 33 -6.20 -9.25 -5.20
CA MET A 33 -7.49 -9.91 -5.31
C MET A 33 -7.33 -11.39 -5.00
N ASP A 34 -8.27 -11.95 -4.23
CA ASP A 34 -8.35 -13.41 -4.06
C ASP A 34 -8.52 -14.09 -5.42
N ASP A 35 -7.87 -15.24 -5.62
CA ASP A 35 -7.88 -15.99 -6.88
C ASP A 35 -9.28 -16.36 -7.38
N SER A 36 -10.23 -16.57 -6.45
CA SER A 36 -11.63 -16.85 -6.78
C SER A 36 -12.40 -15.62 -7.26
N THR A 37 -11.88 -14.42 -7.06
CA THR A 37 -12.55 -13.17 -7.43
C THR A 37 -12.27 -12.86 -8.91
N PRO A 38 -13.30 -12.86 -9.79
CA PRO A 38 -13.11 -12.55 -11.19
C PRO A 38 -12.74 -11.08 -11.42
N GLY A 39 -12.09 -10.80 -12.55
CA GLY A 39 -11.72 -9.45 -12.96
C GLY A 39 -10.29 -9.05 -12.58
N THR A 40 -10.03 -7.75 -12.58
CA THR A 40 -8.71 -7.13 -12.35
C THR A 40 -8.86 -5.93 -11.43
N LEU A 41 -7.74 -5.45 -10.87
CA LEU A 41 -7.72 -4.25 -10.02
C LEU A 41 -8.22 -3.01 -10.77
N ALA A 42 -8.04 -2.94 -12.08
CA ALA A 42 -8.55 -1.84 -12.92
C ALA A 42 -10.08 -1.74 -12.94
N GLY A 43 -10.79 -2.84 -12.66
CA GLY A 43 -12.25 -2.88 -12.56
C GLY A 43 -12.80 -2.31 -11.25
N ILE A 44 -11.94 -2.05 -10.25
CA ILE A 44 -12.36 -1.57 -8.93
C ILE A 44 -12.45 -0.04 -8.96
N GLY A 45 -13.67 0.48 -9.01
CA GLY A 45 -13.92 1.92 -8.97
C GLY A 45 -13.35 2.56 -7.71
N GLY A 46 -12.51 3.58 -7.88
CA GLY A 46 -11.93 4.35 -6.77
C GLY A 46 -10.80 3.64 -6.02
N LEU A 47 -10.20 2.58 -6.58
CA LEU A 47 -9.07 1.89 -5.97
C LEU A 47 -7.91 2.86 -5.65
N GLY A 48 -7.38 2.77 -4.44
CA GLY A 48 -6.29 3.60 -3.97
C GLY A 48 -6.04 3.43 -2.47
N ALA A 49 -5.02 4.10 -1.97
CA ALA A 49 -4.71 4.21 -0.55
C ALA A 49 -4.84 5.66 -0.08
N THR A 50 -5.24 5.84 1.19
CA THR A 50 -5.22 7.15 1.86
C THR A 50 -4.28 7.06 3.05
N LEU A 51 -3.26 7.92 3.07
CA LEU A 51 -2.23 7.98 4.10
C LEU A 51 -2.32 9.33 4.82
N GLY A 52 -3.08 9.37 5.91
CA GLY A 52 -3.41 10.63 6.58
C GLY A 52 -4.25 11.52 5.66
N GLN A 53 -3.70 12.68 5.28
CA GLN A 53 -4.34 13.62 4.35
C GLN A 53 -3.91 13.41 2.88
N ILE A 54 -3.02 12.46 2.61
CA ILE A 54 -2.48 12.21 1.27
C ILE A 54 -3.31 11.11 0.60
N SER A 55 -3.82 11.39 -0.59
CA SER A 55 -4.44 10.39 -1.46
C SER A 55 -3.41 9.81 -2.42
N ALA A 56 -3.39 8.48 -2.54
CA ALA A 56 -2.60 7.71 -3.49
C ALA A 56 -3.55 6.82 -4.31
N PRO A 57 -4.23 7.37 -5.35
CA PRO A 57 -5.08 6.58 -6.23
C PRO A 57 -4.24 5.54 -6.97
N ALA A 58 -4.84 4.40 -7.30
CA ALA A 58 -4.27 3.45 -8.25
C ALA A 58 -4.29 4.08 -9.65
N LEU A 59 -3.14 4.07 -10.32
CA LEU A 59 -2.96 4.69 -11.64
C LEU A 59 -2.38 3.68 -12.63
N GLY A 60 -2.90 3.68 -13.85
CA GLY A 60 -2.31 2.92 -14.96
C GLY A 60 -2.45 1.40 -14.89
N LEU A 61 -3.23 0.87 -13.94
CA LEU A 61 -3.55 -0.56 -13.89
C LEU A 61 -4.48 -0.94 -15.06
N THR A 62 -4.26 -2.14 -15.57
CA THR A 62 -4.99 -2.78 -16.67
C THR A 62 -5.36 -4.21 -16.28
N THR A 63 -4.44 -5.17 -16.44
CA THR A 63 -4.67 -6.61 -16.24
C THR A 63 -4.37 -7.09 -14.82
N GLU A 64 -3.73 -6.25 -14.02
CA GLU A 64 -3.08 -6.67 -12.79
C GLU A 64 -4.08 -7.06 -11.70
N ARG A 65 -3.70 -8.07 -10.91
CA ARG A 65 -4.48 -8.60 -9.79
C ARG A 65 -3.82 -8.35 -8.43
N ALA A 66 -2.57 -7.89 -8.43
CA ALA A 66 -1.89 -7.36 -7.27
C ALA A 66 -1.19 -6.05 -7.60
N ALA A 67 -1.07 -5.15 -6.64
CA ALA A 67 -0.36 -3.89 -6.82
C ALA A 67 0.22 -3.35 -5.52
N ILE A 68 1.32 -2.62 -5.63
CA ILE A 68 1.79 -1.69 -4.61
C ILE A 68 1.21 -0.33 -4.93
N LEU A 69 0.30 0.16 -4.08
CA LEU A 69 -0.36 1.45 -4.27
C LEU A 69 0.51 2.60 -3.80
N ALA A 70 1.13 2.45 -2.63
CA ALA A 70 1.94 3.50 -2.01
C ALA A 70 3.08 2.92 -1.17
N GLU A 71 4.06 3.76 -0.87
CA GLU A 71 5.13 3.46 0.06
C GLU A 71 5.41 4.62 1.02
N ILE A 72 5.71 4.28 2.28
CA ILE A 72 6.34 5.16 3.26
C ILE A 72 7.82 4.81 3.30
N TYR A 73 8.71 5.73 2.96
CA TYR A 73 10.14 5.48 2.86
C TYR A 73 10.97 6.53 3.60
N ARG A 74 12.15 6.14 4.09
CA ARG A 74 13.08 7.07 4.74
C ARG A 74 13.83 7.90 3.71
N ARG A 75 13.97 9.19 4.01
CA ARG A 75 14.86 10.13 3.33
C ARG A 75 15.61 10.91 4.40
N GLY A 76 16.83 10.48 4.69
CA GLY A 76 17.54 10.89 5.91
C GLY A 76 16.78 10.43 7.15
N ASP A 77 16.66 11.31 8.15
CA ASP A 77 15.94 11.03 9.40
C ASP A 77 14.42 11.24 9.29
N GLN A 78 13.91 11.55 8.10
CA GLN A 78 12.50 11.80 7.85
C GLN A 78 11.84 10.66 7.09
N TRP A 79 10.56 10.44 7.36
CA TRP A 79 9.69 9.61 6.54
C TRP A 79 9.00 10.45 5.47
N LYS A 80 8.86 9.87 4.28
CA LYS A 80 8.16 10.45 3.13
C LYS A 80 7.18 9.43 2.58
N ILE A 81 6.16 9.92 1.85
CA ILE A 81 5.16 9.10 1.18
C ILE A 81 5.34 9.26 -0.33
N ARG A 82 5.12 8.18 -1.08
CA ARG A 82 5.07 8.17 -2.55
C ARG A 82 3.91 7.30 -3.02
N ASN A 83 3.16 7.80 -4.01
CA ASN A 83 2.27 6.97 -4.83
C ASN A 83 3.11 6.17 -5.83
N VAL A 84 2.90 4.85 -5.88
CA VAL A 84 3.68 3.92 -6.70
C VAL A 84 2.84 3.39 -7.87
N SER A 85 1.71 2.75 -7.58
CA SER A 85 0.84 2.12 -8.58
C SER A 85 1.55 1.11 -9.51
N ALA A 86 2.43 0.28 -8.95
CA ALA A 86 3.07 -0.82 -9.69
C ALA A 86 2.22 -2.08 -9.53
N GLY A 87 1.86 -2.73 -10.64
CA GLY A 87 0.99 -3.91 -10.65
C GLY A 87 1.66 -5.19 -11.15
N TRP A 88 1.06 -6.33 -10.81
CA TRP A 88 1.40 -7.68 -11.25
C TRP A 88 0.13 -8.49 -11.54
N ASP A 89 0.18 -9.36 -12.54
CA ASP A 89 -0.93 -10.24 -12.90
C ASP A 89 -1.22 -11.32 -11.85
N SER A 90 -0.26 -11.61 -10.96
CA SER A 90 -0.37 -12.55 -9.85
C SER A 90 0.04 -11.91 -8.53
N GLY A 91 -0.56 -12.33 -7.41
CA GLY A 91 -0.36 -11.79 -6.07
C GLY A 91 -0.23 -12.84 -4.99
#